data_AF-A0A6L7CSH8-F1
#
_entry.id   AF-A0A6L7CSH8-F1
#
_cell.length_a   1.000
_cell.length_b   1.000
_cell.length_c   1.000
_cell.angle_alpha   90.00
_cell.angle_beta   90.00
_cell.angle_gamma   90.00
#
_symmetry.space_group_name_H-M   'P 1'
#
loop_
_entity.id
_entity.type
_entity.pdbx_description
1 polymer ?
#
loop_
_entity_poly.entity_id
_entity_poly.type
_entity_poly.pdbx_seq_one_letter_code
_entity_poly.pdbx_strand_id
1 'polypeptide(L)'
;LLWNGTAFNAAHGTETTSTITNVKAGTLSDDSTDAVNGSQLKDTNDNVATNTTNIASNTANIATNTSNIADNTANIATNTSNIADNTANIATNTSNIAGNTANIATNTTNIAANTTSINSLNTSVDALEQDAMLWNGTAFNAAHGTETTSTITNVKAGTLSDDSTDAVNGSQLKATND
;
A
#
# COMPACT_ATOMS: atom_id res chain seq x y z
N LEU A 1 91.92 5.03 -14.71
CA LEU A 1 91.53 3.96 -13.77
C LEU A 1 92.78 3.20 -13.37
N LEU A 2 93.15 3.20 -12.09
CA LEU A 2 94.31 2.45 -11.59
C LEU A 2 93.93 1.68 -10.32
N TRP A 3 94.55 0.52 -10.10
CA TRP A 3 94.36 -0.27 -8.90
C TRP A 3 95.04 0.41 -7.70
N ASN A 4 94.32 0.58 -6.58
CA ASN A 4 94.83 1.25 -5.38
C ASN A 4 95.13 0.30 -4.20
N GLY A 5 95.13 -1.02 -4.44
CA GLY A 5 95.30 -2.05 -3.41
C GLY A 5 93.99 -2.77 -3.05
N THR A 6 92.84 -2.12 -3.21
CA THR A 6 91.53 -2.71 -2.86
C THR A 6 90.49 -2.62 -3.97
N ALA A 7 90.55 -1.60 -4.84
CA ALA A 7 89.64 -1.41 -5.97
C ALA A 7 90.30 -0.63 -7.11
N PHE A 8 89.64 -0.58 -8.27
CA PHE A 8 89.98 0.41 -9.30
C PHE A 8 89.49 1.79 -8.87
N ASN A 9 90.39 2.79 -8.89
CA ASN A 9 90.09 4.17 -8.54
C ASN A 9 89.88 5.03 -9.81
N ALA A 10 88.79 5.80 -9.81
CA ALA A 10 88.42 6.72 -10.89
C ALA A 10 88.95 8.15 -10.71
N ALA A 11 89.65 8.48 -9.63
CA ALA A 11 90.26 9.79 -9.41
C ALA A 11 91.22 10.20 -10.55
N HIS A 12 91.21 11.47 -10.93
CA HIS A 12 92.06 12.04 -11.97
C HIS A 12 92.43 13.49 -11.65
N GLY A 13 93.73 13.79 -11.62
CA GLY A 13 94.22 15.11 -11.20
C GLY A 13 93.91 15.38 -9.73
N THR A 14 93.26 16.51 -9.46
CA THR A 14 92.82 16.91 -8.10
C THR A 14 91.45 16.38 -7.72
N GLU A 15 90.70 15.78 -8.65
CA GLU A 15 89.34 15.29 -8.40
C GLU A 15 89.36 13.90 -7.75
N THR A 16 88.65 13.77 -6.62
CA THR A 16 88.56 12.51 -5.87
C THR A 16 87.61 11.49 -6.49
N THR A 17 86.72 11.93 -7.40
CA THR A 17 85.80 11.08 -8.16
C THR A 17 85.72 11.58 -9.60
N SER A 18 85.54 10.70 -10.57
CA SER A 18 85.32 11.09 -11.96
C SER A 18 84.30 10.17 -12.63
N THR A 19 83.60 10.71 -13.62
CA THR A 19 82.63 9.96 -14.41
C THR A 19 83.34 8.96 -15.32
N ILE A 20 82.75 7.76 -15.47
CA ILE A 20 83.16 6.78 -16.49
C ILE A 20 82.10 6.79 -17.58
N THR A 21 82.46 7.23 -18.79
CA THR A 21 81.53 7.34 -19.93
C THR A 21 81.85 6.31 -21.02
N ASN A 22 80.98 6.21 -22.04
CA ASN A 22 81.01 5.19 -23.10
C ASN A 22 80.91 3.75 -22.55
N VAL A 23 80.29 3.58 -21.38
CA VAL A 23 79.95 2.27 -20.82
C VAL A 23 78.78 1.70 -21.63
N LYS A 24 79.06 0.64 -22.40
CA LYS A 24 78.02 -0.14 -23.07
C LYS A 24 77.05 -0.68 -22.02
N ALA A 25 75.76 -0.72 -22.33
CA ALA A 25 74.75 -1.30 -21.44
C ALA A 25 75.16 -2.73 -21.07
N GLY A 26 75.27 -3.01 -19.77
CA GLY A 26 75.65 -4.31 -19.26
C GLY A 26 74.54 -5.33 -19.45
N THR A 27 74.89 -6.60 -19.56
CA THR A 27 73.87 -7.66 -19.52
C THR A 27 73.23 -7.71 -18.13
N LEU A 28 71.89 -7.73 -18.05
CA LEU A 28 71.14 -7.86 -16.80
C LEU A 28 70.77 -9.34 -16.59
N SER A 29 71.57 -10.04 -15.80
CA SER A 29 71.35 -11.43 -15.41
C SER A 29 71.95 -11.68 -14.03
N ASP A 30 71.51 -12.73 -13.35
CA ASP A 30 71.95 -13.06 -11.98
C ASP A 30 73.47 -13.24 -11.85
N ASP A 31 74.14 -13.70 -12.91
CA ASP A 31 75.60 -13.94 -12.93
C ASP A 31 76.41 -12.79 -13.56
N SER A 32 75.78 -11.68 -13.95
CA SER A 32 76.47 -10.60 -14.66
C SER A 32 77.42 -9.84 -13.74
N THR A 33 78.64 -9.60 -14.22
CA THR A 33 79.61 -8.70 -13.60
C THR A 33 79.80 -7.42 -14.41
N ASP A 34 78.94 -7.17 -15.41
CA ASP A 34 79.01 -5.97 -16.24
C ASP A 34 78.61 -4.73 -15.43
N ALA A 35 79.27 -3.61 -15.70
CA ALA A 35 78.81 -2.33 -15.20
C ALA A 35 77.49 -1.93 -15.88
N VAL A 36 76.52 -1.44 -15.11
CA VAL A 36 75.31 -0.83 -15.66
C VAL A 36 75.55 0.63 -15.99
N ASN A 37 74.89 1.13 -17.04
CA ASN A 37 74.99 2.53 -17.44
C ASN A 37 73.71 3.33 -17.10
N GLY A 38 73.76 4.64 -17.35
CA GLY A 38 72.67 5.54 -17.03
C GLY A 38 71.35 5.24 -17.76
N SER A 39 71.36 4.65 -18.96
CA SER A 39 70.12 4.36 -19.69
C SER A 39 69.34 3.22 -19.02
N GLN A 40 70.02 2.17 -18.55
CA GLN A 40 69.37 1.06 -17.85
C GLN A 40 68.73 1.49 -16.53
N LEU A 41 69.42 2.36 -15.78
CA LEU A 41 68.89 2.94 -14.55
C LEU A 41 67.72 3.91 -14.84
N LYS A 42 67.79 4.67 -15.94
CA LYS A 42 66.71 5.56 -16.37
C LYS A 42 65.45 4.77 -16.72
N ASP A 43 65.56 3.70 -17.50
CA ASP A 43 64.42 2.84 -17.87
C ASP A 43 63.75 2.26 -16.62
N THR A 44 64.56 1.79 -15.66
CA THR A 44 64.06 1.31 -14.36
C THR A 44 63.32 2.41 -13.61
N ASN A 45 63.89 3.62 -13.53
CA ASN A 45 63.27 4.75 -12.85
C ASN A 45 61.96 5.21 -13.51
N ASP A 46 61.87 5.16 -14.84
CA ASP A 46 60.65 5.51 -15.58
C ASP A 46 59.51 4.51 -15.30
N ASN A 47 59.84 3.22 -15.23
CA ASN A 47 58.88 2.18 -14.84
C ASN A 47 58.39 2.39 -13.39
N VAL A 48 59.29 2.75 -12.47
CA VAL A 48 58.93 3.08 -11.08
C VAL A 48 58.01 4.30 -11.01
N ALA A 49 58.29 5.36 -11.77
CA ALA A 49 57.45 6.56 -11.83
C ALA A 49 56.06 6.25 -12.40
N THR A 50 56.00 5.42 -13.44
CA THR A 50 54.74 4.93 -14.02
C THR A 50 53.93 4.12 -13.01
N ASN A 51 54.57 3.19 -12.31
CA ASN A 51 53.92 2.41 -11.26
C ASN A 51 53.39 3.28 -10.13
N THR A 52 54.15 4.30 -9.72
CA THR A 52 53.72 5.28 -8.71
C THR A 52 52.44 6.00 -9.13
N THR A 53 52.36 6.41 -10.40
CA THR A 53 51.17 7.07 -10.96
C THR A 53 49.97 6.12 -11.02
N ASN A 54 50.18 4.88 -11.47
CA ASN A 54 49.12 3.86 -11.52
C ASN A 54 48.57 3.52 -10.13
N ILE A 55 49.42 3.44 -9.11
CA ILE A 55 49.03 3.21 -7.72
C ILE A 55 48.17 4.37 -7.20
N ALA A 56 48.56 5.62 -7.48
CA ALA A 56 47.77 6.79 -7.09
C ALA A 56 46.37 6.77 -7.73
N SER A 57 46.28 6.47 -9.03
CA SER A 57 45.00 6.32 -9.74
C SER A 57 44.14 5.19 -9.17
N ASN A 58 44.74 4.03 -8.88
CA ASN A 58 44.01 2.92 -8.25
C ASN A 58 43.50 3.30 -6.86
N THR A 59 44.28 4.04 -6.08
CA THR A 59 43.88 4.54 -4.76
C THR A 59 42.66 5.46 -4.86
N ALA A 60 42.66 6.38 -5.84
CA ALA A 60 41.52 7.26 -6.08
C ALA A 60 40.27 6.49 -6.51
N ASN A 61 40.41 5.51 -7.42
CA ASN A 61 39.29 4.66 -7.86
C ASN A 61 38.70 3.84 -6.70
N ILE A 62 39.55 3.31 -5.81
CA ILE A 62 39.09 2.59 -4.61
C ILE A 62 38.32 3.52 -3.66
N ALA A 63 38.77 4.76 -3.48
CA ALA A 63 38.06 5.74 -2.66
C ALA A 63 36.68 6.07 -3.23
N THR A 64 36.57 6.29 -4.54
CA THR A 64 35.29 6.50 -5.23
C THR A 64 34.37 5.30 -5.09
N ASN A 65 34.87 4.08 -5.30
CA ASN A 65 34.09 2.86 -5.12
C ASN A 65 33.59 2.70 -3.68
N THR A 66 34.42 3.07 -2.69
CA THR A 66 34.03 3.06 -1.28
C THR A 66 32.86 4.01 -1.01
N SER A 67 32.90 5.23 -1.57
CA SER A 67 31.79 6.19 -1.47
C SER A 67 30.51 5.65 -2.12
N ASN A 68 30.60 5.14 -3.34
CA ASN A 68 29.45 4.60 -4.06
C ASN A 68 28.80 3.41 -3.31
N ILE A 69 29.61 2.57 -2.68
CA ILE A 69 29.11 1.45 -1.84
C ILE A 69 28.38 1.98 -0.62
N ALA A 70 28.88 3.04 0.04
CA ALA A 70 28.22 3.66 1.17
C ALA A 70 26.85 4.26 0.78
N ASP A 71 26.79 4.96 -0.36
CA ASP A 71 25.54 5.52 -0.89
C ASP A 71 24.53 4.42 -1.23
N ASN A 72 24.98 3.36 -1.89
CA ASN A 72 24.12 2.19 -2.18
C ASN A 72 23.60 1.54 -0.89
N THR A 73 24.43 1.47 0.15
CA THR A 73 24.02 0.94 1.47
C THR A 73 22.91 1.79 2.09
N ALA A 74 23.03 3.12 2.03
CA ALA A 74 22.00 4.04 2.53
C ALA A 74 20.69 3.97 1.73
N ASN A 75 20.79 3.87 0.40
CA ASN A 75 19.63 3.70 -0.48
C ASN A 75 18.90 2.37 -0.20
N ILE A 76 19.64 1.28 0.00
CA ILE A 76 19.06 -0.02 0.38
C ILE A 76 18.32 0.10 1.71
N ALA A 77 18.91 0.72 2.73
CA ALA A 77 18.27 0.91 4.03
C ALA A 77 16.95 1.72 3.92
N THR A 78 16.95 2.77 3.10
CA THR A 78 15.75 3.58 2.82
C THR A 78 14.67 2.74 2.14
N ASN A 79 15.04 1.96 1.13
CA ASN A 79 14.10 1.06 0.45
C ASN A 79 13.54 0.00 1.39
N THR A 80 14.34 -0.54 2.30
CA THR A 80 13.87 -1.47 3.34
C THR A 80 12.81 -0.83 4.24
N SER A 81 13.00 0.42 4.67
CA SER A 81 12.00 1.15 5.47
C SER A 81 10.70 1.36 4.69
N ASN A 82 10.79 1.85 3.45
CA ASN A 82 9.63 2.08 2.60
C ASN A 82 8.82 0.80 2.34
N ILE A 83 9.49 -0.34 2.17
CA ILE A 83 8.83 -1.65 2.01
C ILE A 83 8.10 -2.05 3.29
N ALA A 84 8.67 -1.79 4.47
CA ALA A 84 8.03 -2.07 5.75
C ALA A 84 6.77 -1.21 5.95
N ASP A 85 6.84 0.08 5.63
CA ASP A 85 5.68 0.99 5.71
C ASP A 85 4.56 0.57 4.75
N ASN A 86 4.91 0.23 3.51
CA ASN A 86 3.95 -0.29 2.54
C ASN A 86 3.30 -1.60 3.03
N THR A 87 4.06 -2.47 3.67
CA THR A 87 3.53 -3.71 4.26
C THR A 87 2.51 -3.40 5.36
N ALA A 88 2.78 -2.44 6.24
CA ALA A 88 1.86 -2.01 7.29
C ALA A 88 0.58 -1.35 6.74
N ASN A 89 0.71 -0.53 5.70
CA ASN A 89 -0.42 0.10 5.03
C ASN A 89 -1.32 -0.94 4.35
N ILE A 90 -0.73 -1.95 3.69
CA ILE A 90 -1.48 -3.07 3.10
C ILE A 90 -2.27 -3.82 4.18
N ALA A 91 -1.64 -4.16 5.31
CA ALA A 91 -2.32 -4.84 6.42
C ALA A 91 -3.50 -4.03 6.97
N THR A 92 -3.34 -2.71 7.10
CA THR A 92 -4.42 -1.80 7.52
C THR A 92 -5.57 -1.81 6.51
N ASN A 93 -5.26 -1.72 5.22
CA ASN A 93 -6.27 -1.76 4.16
C ASN A 93 -7.02 -3.10 4.14
N THR A 94 -6.32 -4.22 4.34
CA THR A 94 -6.95 -5.55 4.47
C THR A 94 -7.94 -5.59 5.64
N SER A 95 -7.57 -5.03 6.80
CA SER A 95 -8.47 -4.95 7.96
C SER A 95 -9.70 -4.08 7.67
N ASN A 96 -9.52 -2.92 7.04
CA ASN A 96 -10.62 -2.02 6.68
C ASN A 96 -11.59 -2.67 5.70
N ILE A 97 -11.07 -3.39 4.69
CA ILE A 97 -11.89 -4.14 3.74
C ILE A 97 -12.71 -5.21 4.46
N ALA A 98 -12.10 -5.98 5.36
CA ALA A 98 -12.81 -6.98 6.15
C ALA A 98 -13.95 -6.37 6.99
N GLY A 99 -13.69 -5.21 7.63
CA GLY A 99 -14.70 -4.46 8.37
C GLY A 99 -15.86 -3.99 7.47
N ASN A 100 -15.55 -3.47 6.28
CA ASN A 100 -16.57 -3.06 5.32
C ASN A 100 -17.40 -4.25 4.82
N THR A 101 -16.78 -5.40 4.57
CA THR A 101 -17.48 -6.64 4.20
C THR A 101 -18.47 -7.06 5.29
N ALA A 102 -18.07 -7.00 6.57
CA ALA A 102 -18.96 -7.31 7.68
C ALA A 102 -20.16 -6.34 7.77
N ASN A 103 -19.90 -5.03 7.64
CA ASN A 103 -20.96 -4.02 7.65
C ASN A 103 -21.95 -4.20 6.50
N ILE A 104 -21.47 -4.55 5.30
CA ILE A 104 -22.32 -4.85 4.15
C ILE A 104 -23.20 -6.08 4.45
N ALA A 105 -22.64 -7.13 5.02
CA ALA A 105 -23.41 -8.33 5.40
C ALA A 105 -24.52 -7.99 6.41
N THR A 106 -24.22 -7.20 7.43
CA THR A 106 -25.22 -6.71 8.40
C THR A 106 -26.31 -5.89 7.72
N ASN A 107 -25.95 -4.98 6.82
CA ASN A 107 -26.92 -4.19 6.08
C ASN A 107 -27.83 -5.06 5.22
N THR A 108 -27.28 -6.08 4.54
CA THR A 108 -28.07 -7.06 3.77
C THR A 108 -29.10 -7.77 4.65
N THR A 109 -28.70 -8.24 5.85
CA THR A 109 -29.62 -8.86 6.81
C THR A 109 -30.72 -7.91 7.26
N ASN A 110 -30.37 -6.66 7.58
CA ASN A 110 -31.34 -5.65 8.01
C ASN A 110 -32.33 -5.31 6.90
N ILE A 111 -31.87 -5.18 5.65
CA ILE A 111 -32.74 -4.95 4.49
C ILE A 111 -33.72 -6.11 4.32
N ALA A 112 -33.26 -7.36 4.41
CA ALA A 112 -34.14 -8.53 4.31
C ALA A 112 -35.21 -8.55 5.42
N ALA A 113 -34.84 -8.22 6.66
CA ALA A 113 -35.78 -8.12 7.78
C ALA A 113 -36.82 -7.01 7.56
N ASN A 114 -36.39 -5.86 7.03
CA ASN A 114 -37.30 -4.78 6.67
C ASN A 114 -38.26 -5.20 5.55
N THR A 115 -37.79 -5.91 4.52
CA THR A 115 -38.63 -6.46 3.45
C THR A 115 -39.70 -7.40 4.02
N THR A 116 -39.34 -8.29 4.94
CA THR A 116 -40.31 -9.17 5.62
C THR A 116 -41.35 -8.36 6.39
N SER A 117 -40.91 -7.37 7.17
CA SER A 117 -41.81 -6.52 7.97
C SER A 117 -42.79 -5.75 7.10
N ILE A 118 -42.33 -5.18 5.98
CA ILE A 118 -43.17 -4.47 5.01
C ILE A 118 -44.21 -5.41 4.40
N ASN A 119 -43.83 -6.63 4.02
CA ASN A 119 -44.78 -7.60 3.48
C ASN A 119 -45.85 -7.98 4.52
N SER A 120 -45.47 -8.16 5.78
CA SER A 120 -46.43 -8.43 6.87
C SER A 120 -47.39 -7.25 7.10
N LEU A 121 -46.90 -6.01 6.99
CA LEU A 121 -47.74 -4.83 7.07
C LEU A 121 -48.73 -4.78 5.89
N ASN A 122 -48.27 -5.02 4.67
CA ASN A 122 -49.16 -5.07 3.50
C ASN A 122 -50.26 -6.12 3.67
N THR A 123 -49.92 -7.34 4.11
CA THR A 123 -50.94 -8.37 4.40
C THR A 123 -51.94 -7.93 5.47
N SER A 124 -51.48 -7.21 6.50
CA SER A 124 -52.37 -6.69 7.54
C SER A 124 -53.29 -5.58 7.03
N VAL A 125 -52.78 -4.72 6.13
CA VAL A 125 -53.57 -3.67 5.48
C VAL A 125 -54.60 -4.29 4.53
N ASP A 126 -54.21 -5.24 3.70
CA ASP A 126 -55.14 -5.95 2.80
C ASP A 126 -56.27 -6.62 3.59
N ALA A 127 -55.96 -7.23 4.75
CA ALA A 127 -56.96 -7.82 5.62
C ALA A 127 -57.92 -6.75 6.19
N LEU A 128 -57.39 -5.60 6.62
CA LEU A 128 -58.21 -4.50 7.12
C LEU A 128 -59.13 -3.93 6.04
N GLU A 129 -58.63 -3.77 4.80
CA GLU A 129 -59.42 -3.27 3.68
C GLU A 129 -60.59 -4.20 3.31
N GLN A 130 -60.44 -5.52 3.50
CA GLN A 130 -61.53 -6.46 3.26
C GLN A 130 -62.61 -6.45 4.35
N ASP A 131 -62.24 -6.23 5.61
CA ASP A 131 -63.16 -6.37 6.75
C ASP A 131 -63.72 -5.04 7.27
N ALA A 132 -63.18 -3.90 6.83
CA ALA A 132 -63.66 -2.57 7.26
C ALA A 132 -64.92 -2.11 6.52
N MET A 133 -65.76 -1.30 7.18
CA MET A 133 -66.79 -0.51 6.50
C MET A 133 -66.14 0.66 5.76
N LEU A 134 -66.05 0.58 4.43
CA LEU A 134 -65.35 1.57 3.60
C LEU A 134 -66.29 2.68 3.11
N TRP A 135 -65.77 3.90 3.01
CA TRP A 135 -66.49 5.00 2.38
C TRP A 135 -66.59 4.81 0.86
N ASN A 136 -67.80 4.79 0.30
CA ASN A 136 -68.01 4.58 -1.14
C ASN A 136 -68.15 5.89 -1.95
N GLY A 137 -67.88 7.04 -1.33
CA GLY A 137 -68.06 8.37 -1.93
C GLY A 137 -69.26 9.15 -1.37
N THR A 138 -70.30 8.46 -0.89
CA THR A 138 -71.53 9.10 -0.35
C THR A 138 -71.99 8.54 0.98
N ALA A 139 -71.64 7.30 1.32
CA ALA A 139 -71.94 6.66 2.59
C ALA A 139 -70.85 5.62 2.97
N PHE A 140 -70.86 5.18 4.22
CA PHE A 140 -70.14 3.95 4.58
C PHE A 140 -70.87 2.73 4.01
N ASN A 141 -70.14 1.88 3.31
CA ASN A 141 -70.65 0.68 2.65
C ASN A 141 -70.44 -0.55 3.54
N ALA A 142 -71.51 -1.32 3.74
CA ALA A 142 -71.49 -2.57 4.50
C ALA A 142 -71.41 -3.82 3.61
N ALA A 143 -71.27 -3.69 2.28
CA ALA A 143 -70.99 -4.83 1.42
C ALA A 143 -69.70 -5.54 1.85
N HIS A 144 -69.70 -6.87 1.83
CA HIS A 144 -68.54 -7.70 2.21
C HIS A 144 -68.41 -8.89 1.26
N GLY A 145 -67.21 -9.09 0.70
CA GLY A 145 -66.98 -10.11 -0.32
C GLY A 145 -67.91 -9.95 -1.52
N THR A 146 -68.68 -10.99 -1.84
CA THR A 146 -69.69 -10.98 -2.92
C THR A 146 -71.07 -10.49 -2.47
N GLU A 147 -71.27 -10.27 -1.17
CA GLU A 147 -72.55 -9.84 -0.60
C GLU A 147 -72.70 -8.33 -0.73
N THR A 148 -73.73 -7.89 -1.46
CA THR A 148 -74.01 -6.47 -1.69
C THR A 148 -74.70 -5.80 -0.50
N THR A 149 -75.22 -6.59 0.45
CA THR A 149 -75.79 -6.12 1.71
C THR A 149 -75.36 -7.05 2.84
N SER A 150 -74.83 -6.49 3.92
CA SER A 150 -74.46 -7.25 5.12
C SER A 150 -75.18 -6.72 6.36
N THR A 151 -75.34 -7.59 7.36
CA THR A 151 -75.89 -7.20 8.65
C THR A 151 -74.87 -6.46 9.50
N ILE A 152 -75.26 -5.34 10.09
CA ILE A 152 -74.48 -4.67 11.14
C ILE A 152 -75.04 -5.12 12.48
N THR A 153 -74.27 -5.91 13.22
CA THR A 153 -74.68 -6.47 14.51
C THR A 153 -74.11 -5.66 15.67
N ASN A 154 -74.56 -5.95 16.90
CA ASN A 154 -74.16 -5.24 18.11
C ASN A 154 -74.45 -3.72 18.10
N VAL A 155 -75.43 -3.30 17.29
CA VAL A 155 -75.95 -1.93 17.30
C VAL A 155 -76.79 -1.74 18.56
N LYS A 156 -76.25 -0.95 19.50
CA LYS A 156 -76.98 -0.53 20.70
C LYS A 156 -78.24 0.23 20.29
N ALA A 157 -79.32 0.06 21.05
CA ALA A 157 -80.56 0.82 20.81
C ALA A 157 -80.26 2.32 20.85
N GLY A 158 -80.63 3.03 19.78
CA GLY A 158 -80.44 4.48 19.67
C GLY A 158 -81.39 5.25 20.58
N THR A 159 -81.08 6.52 20.84
CA THR A 159 -81.98 7.40 21.59
C THR A 159 -83.20 7.75 20.73
N LEU A 160 -84.42 7.66 21.27
CA LEU A 160 -85.65 8.07 20.58
C LEU A 160 -85.98 9.52 20.93
N SER A 161 -85.58 10.45 20.06
CA SER A 161 -85.92 11.87 20.11
C SER A 161 -85.91 12.47 18.70
N ASP A 162 -86.60 13.60 18.51
CA ASP A 162 -86.76 14.25 17.20
C ASP A 162 -85.43 14.64 16.53
N ASP A 163 -84.40 14.92 17.33
CA ASP A 163 -83.07 15.32 16.85
C ASP A 163 -82.03 14.18 16.83
N SER A 164 -82.46 12.92 17.04
CA SER A 164 -81.52 11.78 17.16
C SER A 164 -80.84 11.44 15.84
N THR A 165 -79.53 11.25 15.87
CA THR A 165 -78.72 10.74 14.74
C THR A 165 -78.22 9.31 14.98
N ASP A 166 -78.69 8.65 16.03
CA ASP A 166 -78.29 7.28 16.36
C ASP A 166 -78.88 6.30 15.35
N ALA A 167 -78.13 5.25 15.01
CA ALA A 167 -78.70 4.13 14.29
C ALA A 167 -79.75 3.42 15.18
N VAL A 168 -80.95 3.19 14.64
CA VAL A 168 -81.98 2.38 15.31
C VAL A 168 -81.77 0.90 15.01
N ASN A 169 -81.98 0.03 16.00
CA ASN A 169 -81.84 -1.41 15.81
C ASN A 169 -83.20 -2.11 15.65
N GLY A 170 -83.18 -3.40 15.27
CA GLY A 170 -84.38 -4.18 14.99
C GLY A 170 -85.35 -4.30 16.17
N SER A 171 -84.87 -4.25 17.41
CA SER A 171 -85.74 -4.31 18.60
C SER A 171 -86.60 -3.06 18.77
N GLN A 172 -86.05 -1.89 18.45
CA GLN A 172 -86.78 -0.62 18.51
C GLN A 172 -87.82 -0.52 17.40
N LEU A 173 -87.48 -0.93 16.18
CA LEU A 173 -88.43 -0.97 15.06
C LEU A 173 -89.58 -1.95 15.35
N LYS A 174 -89.28 -3.10 15.96
CA LYS A 174 -90.30 -4.08 16.37
C LYS A 174 -91.25 -3.50 17.42
N ALA A 175 -90.74 -2.82 18.45
CA ALA A 175 -91.57 -2.23 19.50
C ALA A 175 -92.57 -1.18 18.99
N THR A 176 -92.26 -0.48 17.90
CA THR A 176 -93.19 0.46 17.25
C THR A 176 -94.28 -0.22 16.42
N ASN A 177 -94.04 -1.45 15.95
CA ASN A 177 -94.90 -2.18 15.02
C ASN A 177 -95.78 -3.25 15.67
N ASP A 178 -95.50 -3.63 16.92
CA ASP A 178 -96.33 -4.51 17.76
C ASP A 178 -97.41 -3.70 18.51
#